data_AF-A0A9D3S377-F1
#
_entry.id   AF-A0A9D3S377-F1
#
_cell.length_a   1.000
_cell.length_b   1.000
_cell.length_c   1.000
_cell.angle_alpha   90.00
_cell.angle_beta   90.00
_cell.angle_gamma   90.00
#
_symmetry.space_group_name_H-M   'P 1'
#
loop_
_entity.id
_entity.type
_entity.pdbx_description
1 polymer ?
#
loop_
_entity_poly.entity_id
_entity_poly.type
_entity_poly.pdbx_seq_one_letter_code
_entity_poly.pdbx_strand_id
1 'polypeptide(L)'
;MTVSKEYSTRDRVRLLKFSRAKKTRSGTALPSYRKFVTKSSKKSIFVLPNDDLRKLARRGGIREVPVFSYVAKPALDIWPYPSPRPTFGITWRYRLQTVKSLAGVSLMLRLLWSCLRWDDMAVKPSSTGGTTRTGERTETSETEITTTEIIKRRDVGPYGIRSEYCIRKIICPIGVPETPKEKGPAIECPEAQKPETPKQTGPVVIETWVAEEELDLWEIRAFSERVEKEKAQAAEQAKKRLEQQKLATGATARPRPPAAPPPPPPPRRR
;
A
#
# COMPACT_ATOMS: atom_id res chain seq x y z
N MET A 1 66.57 15.01 -25.79
CA MET A 1 65.23 15.62 -25.64
C MET A 1 64.97 15.83 -24.16
N THR A 2 65.40 16.96 -23.62
CA THR A 2 65.20 17.37 -22.22
C THR A 2 63.76 17.82 -22.01
N VAL A 3 63.02 17.18 -21.11
CA VAL A 3 61.69 17.64 -20.68
C VAL A 3 61.74 17.95 -19.20
N SER A 4 62.05 19.21 -18.90
CA SER A 4 61.81 19.83 -17.60
C SER A 4 60.30 20.10 -17.50
N LYS A 5 59.60 19.44 -16.58
CA LYS A 5 58.19 19.78 -16.30
C LYS A 5 58.15 20.52 -14.97
N GLU A 6 58.17 21.84 -15.05
CA GLU A 6 57.97 22.72 -13.90
C GLU A 6 56.59 22.47 -13.29
N TYR A 7 56.57 22.03 -12.04
CA TYR A 7 55.34 21.90 -11.26
C TYR A 7 54.95 23.29 -10.74
N SER A 8 54.11 24.00 -11.50
CA SER A 8 53.50 25.26 -11.08
C SER A 8 52.26 24.99 -10.22
N THR A 9 52.19 25.60 -9.04
CA THR A 9 51.02 25.58 -8.13
C THR A 9 50.03 26.73 -8.38
N ARG A 10 50.28 27.55 -9.40
CA ARG A 10 49.46 28.73 -9.72
C ARG A 10 48.18 28.42 -10.51
N ASP A 11 48.13 27.27 -11.18
CA ASP A 11 46.98 26.90 -11.99
C ASP A 11 45.88 26.19 -11.19
N ARG A 12 44.61 26.47 -11.53
CA ARG A 12 43.45 25.80 -10.92
C ARG A 12 43.48 24.30 -11.24
N VAL A 13 43.91 23.50 -10.28
CA VAL A 13 43.85 22.03 -10.34
C VAL A 13 42.38 21.58 -10.33
N ARG A 14 41.89 21.06 -11.46
CA ARG A 14 40.56 20.43 -11.53
C ARG A 14 40.69 18.98 -11.11
N LEU A 15 40.15 18.62 -9.94
CA LEU A 15 40.04 17.23 -9.52
C LEU A 15 39.19 16.44 -10.53
N LEU A 16 39.68 15.29 -10.97
CA LEU A 16 38.88 14.35 -11.77
C LEU A 16 37.65 13.96 -10.94
N LYS A 17 36.45 14.28 -11.44
CA LYS A 17 35.19 13.82 -10.84
C LYS A 17 35.06 12.32 -11.07
N PHE A 18 35.52 11.51 -10.12
CA PHE A 18 35.18 10.09 -10.05
C PHE A 18 33.73 9.93 -9.58
N SER A 19 32.75 10.23 -10.43
CA SER A 19 31.37 9.81 -10.18
C SER A 19 31.23 8.35 -10.59
N ARG A 20 31.36 7.42 -9.64
CA ARG A 20 30.90 6.05 -9.89
C ARG A 20 29.39 6.11 -10.13
N ALA A 21 28.93 5.78 -11.33
CA ALA A 21 27.53 5.54 -11.59
C ALA A 21 27.09 4.40 -10.66
N LYS A 22 26.33 4.72 -9.61
CA LYS A 22 25.69 3.70 -8.80
C LYS A 22 24.65 3.04 -9.70
N LYS A 23 24.81 1.74 -9.96
CA LYS A 23 23.79 0.93 -10.65
C LYS A 23 22.46 1.19 -9.94
N THR A 24 21.48 1.72 -10.68
CA THR A 24 20.12 1.89 -10.20
C THR A 24 19.59 0.50 -9.83
N ARG A 25 19.29 0.30 -8.54
CA ARG A 25 18.66 -0.93 -8.07
C ARG A 25 17.30 -1.04 -8.77
N SER A 26 16.92 -2.23 -9.22
CA SER A 26 15.61 -2.46 -9.83
C SER A 26 14.52 -1.87 -8.92
N GLY A 27 13.59 -1.12 -9.51
CA GLY A 27 12.48 -0.45 -8.80
C GLY A 27 11.46 -1.41 -8.17
N THR A 28 11.73 -2.72 -8.21
CA THR A 28 10.90 -3.79 -7.65
C THR A 28 11.60 -4.56 -6.53
N ALA A 29 12.91 -4.36 -6.30
CA ALA A 29 13.62 -5.09 -5.26
C ALA A 29 13.39 -4.43 -3.89
N LEU A 30 12.93 -5.22 -2.91
CA LEU A 30 12.80 -4.80 -1.51
C LEU A 30 14.10 -4.20 -0.95
N PRO A 31 14.02 -3.27 0.03
CA PRO A 31 15.20 -2.75 0.73
C PRO A 31 16.10 -3.88 1.23
N SER A 32 17.41 -3.70 1.05
CA SER A 32 18.38 -4.61 1.67
C SER A 32 18.21 -4.56 3.18
N TYR A 33 18.05 -5.73 3.79
CA TYR A 33 17.92 -5.84 5.24
C TYR A 33 19.23 -5.49 5.95
N ARG A 34 19.13 -4.97 7.18
CA ARG A 34 20.29 -4.57 7.98
C ARG A 34 20.95 -5.79 8.58
N LYS A 35 22.23 -6.05 8.32
CA LYS A 35 22.92 -7.26 8.80
C LYS A 35 23.41 -7.20 10.25
N PHE A 36 23.51 -6.00 10.83
CA PHE A 36 24.07 -5.77 12.17
C PHE A 36 25.48 -6.34 12.41
N VAL A 37 26.28 -6.51 11.35
CA VAL A 37 27.63 -7.11 11.42
C VAL A 37 28.70 -6.02 11.40
N THR A 38 29.61 -6.05 12.35
CA THR A 38 30.81 -5.19 12.40
C THR A 38 31.86 -5.66 11.40
N LYS A 39 32.90 -4.84 11.16
CA LYS A 39 34.06 -5.24 10.33
C LYS A 39 34.78 -6.49 10.87
N SER A 40 34.71 -6.72 12.18
CA SER A 40 35.25 -7.90 12.86
C SER A 40 34.29 -9.09 12.89
N SER A 41 33.25 -9.09 12.05
CA SER A 41 32.24 -10.17 11.94
C SER A 41 31.41 -10.41 13.20
N LYS A 42 31.44 -9.50 14.18
CA LYS A 42 30.59 -9.57 15.39
C LYS A 42 29.24 -8.94 15.12
N LYS A 43 28.17 -9.48 15.71
CA LYS A 43 26.84 -8.88 15.64
C LYS A 43 26.70 -7.81 16.72
N SER A 44 26.21 -6.64 16.35
CA SER A 44 25.94 -5.54 17.30
C SER A 44 24.78 -4.68 16.81
N ILE A 45 23.88 -4.35 17.74
CA ILE A 45 22.74 -3.46 17.51
C ILE A 45 23.17 -2.02 17.19
N PHE A 46 24.39 -1.63 17.57
CA PHE A 46 24.97 -0.30 17.30
C PHE A 46 25.49 -0.13 15.87
N VAL A 47 25.45 -1.17 15.05
CA VAL A 47 25.84 -1.07 13.64
C VAL A 47 24.78 -0.26 12.87
N LEU A 48 25.12 1.00 12.60
CA LEU A 48 24.25 1.94 11.87
C LEU A 48 24.27 1.70 10.35
N PRO A 49 23.18 2.01 9.63
CA PRO A 49 23.21 2.11 8.18
C PRO A 49 24.28 3.09 7.69
N ASN A 50 24.92 2.79 6.57
CA ASN A 50 26.01 3.60 6.02
C ASN A 50 25.62 5.06 5.74
N ASP A 51 24.35 5.34 5.42
CA ASP A 51 23.86 6.70 5.22
C ASP A 51 23.79 7.47 6.53
N ASP A 52 23.27 6.84 7.60
CA ASP A 52 23.15 7.46 8.92
C ASP A 52 24.53 7.62 9.57
N LEU A 53 25.41 6.62 9.42
CA LEU A 53 26.79 6.71 9.89
C LEU A 53 27.55 7.86 9.22
N ARG A 54 27.40 8.04 7.90
CA ARG A 54 28.02 9.17 7.19
C ARG A 54 27.47 10.52 7.65
N LYS A 55 26.15 10.61 7.89
CA LYS A 55 25.51 11.82 8.41
C LYS A 55 25.99 12.15 9.83
N LEU A 56 26.14 11.14 10.68
CA LEU A 56 26.62 11.27 12.04
C LEU A 56 28.09 11.71 12.08
N ALA A 57 28.94 11.07 11.27
CA ALA A 57 30.37 11.40 11.16
C ALA A 57 30.59 12.85 10.71
N ARG A 58 29.80 13.36 9.75
CA ARG A 58 29.87 14.76 9.29
C ARG A 58 29.49 15.79 10.37
N ARG A 59 28.72 15.38 11.38
CA ARG A 59 28.31 16.25 12.50
C ARG A 59 29.09 15.96 13.79
N GLY A 60 30.22 15.25 13.70
CA GLY A 60 31.06 14.95 14.86
C GLY A 60 30.35 14.11 15.93
N GLY A 61 29.35 13.30 15.56
CA GLY A 61 28.57 12.52 16.54
C GLY A 61 27.43 13.29 17.22
N ILE A 62 27.29 14.60 16.98
CA ILE A 62 26.28 15.47 17.59
C ILE A 62 24.99 15.43 16.74
N ARG A 63 24.44 14.23 16.57
CA ARG A 63 23.18 14.03 15.85
C ARG A 63 22.44 12.83 16.40
N GLU A 64 21.15 13.01 16.60
CA GLU A 64 20.26 11.91 16.95
C GLU A 64 20.11 10.90 15.81
N VAL A 65 20.14 9.63 16.19
CA VAL A 65 19.97 8.50 15.29
C VAL A 65 18.52 8.00 15.42
N PRO A 66 17.70 8.04 14.34
CA PRO A 66 16.25 7.76 14.42
C PRO A 66 15.86 6.38 14.96
N VAL A 67 16.77 5.40 14.96
CA VAL A 67 16.49 4.04 15.45
C VAL A 67 16.59 3.92 16.96
N PHE A 68 17.12 4.94 17.64
CA PHE A 68 17.22 5.04 19.09
C PHE A 68 16.32 6.17 19.59
N SER A 69 15.69 5.94 20.74
CA SER A 69 14.84 6.92 21.42
C SER A 69 15.64 7.65 22.49
N TYR A 70 15.78 8.96 22.28
CA TYR A 70 16.50 9.87 23.17
C TYR A 70 15.62 10.38 24.32
N VAL A 71 14.30 10.36 24.14
CA VAL A 71 13.31 10.76 25.16
C VAL A 71 13.03 9.65 26.19
N ALA A 72 13.46 8.42 25.90
CA ALA A 72 13.13 7.27 26.72
C ALA A 72 13.96 7.26 28.00
N LYS A 73 13.29 7.18 29.17
CA LYS A 73 13.96 7.08 30.49
C LYS A 73 15.09 6.02 30.51
N PRO A 74 16.26 6.31 31.10
CA PRO A 74 17.30 5.30 31.29
C PRO A 74 16.77 4.10 32.08
N ALA A 75 17.14 2.90 31.65
CA ALA A 75 16.79 1.64 32.33
C ALA A 75 18.07 0.80 32.38
N LEU A 76 18.95 1.12 33.33
CA LEU A 76 20.31 0.56 33.40
C LEU A 76 20.33 -0.93 33.75
N ASP A 77 19.25 -1.41 34.38
CA ASP A 77 18.97 -2.81 34.67
C ASP A 77 18.81 -3.66 33.39
N ILE A 78 18.15 -3.12 32.37
CA ILE A 78 17.84 -3.83 31.11
C ILE A 78 18.77 -3.38 29.96
N TRP A 79 19.21 -2.13 29.99
CA TRP A 79 20.03 -1.48 28.98
C TRP A 79 21.24 -0.79 29.64
N PRO A 80 22.33 -1.53 29.89
CA PRO A 80 23.47 -1.04 30.68
C PRO A 80 24.40 -0.07 29.92
N TYR A 81 24.06 0.27 28.68
CA TYR A 81 24.90 1.13 27.84
C TYR A 81 24.57 2.60 28.07
N PRO A 82 25.57 3.51 28.13
CA PRO A 82 25.37 4.95 28.21
C PRO A 82 24.95 5.51 26.85
N SER A 83 23.86 4.99 26.30
CA SER A 83 23.34 5.29 24.98
C SER A 83 21.81 5.28 25.00
N PRO A 84 21.15 6.05 24.12
CA PRO A 84 19.69 6.07 24.02
C PRO A 84 19.14 4.66 23.80
N ARG A 85 17.92 4.40 24.30
CA ARG A 85 17.32 3.07 24.20
C ARG A 85 16.94 2.74 22.75
N PRO A 86 17.17 1.52 22.27
CA PRO A 86 16.73 1.13 20.93
C PRO A 86 15.21 1.14 20.85
N THR A 87 14.67 1.64 19.73
CA THR A 87 13.24 1.52 19.44
C THR A 87 12.81 0.05 19.36
N PHE A 88 11.52 -0.23 19.55
CA PHE A 88 10.97 -1.58 19.37
C PHE A 88 11.34 -2.16 18.00
N GLY A 89 11.21 -1.34 16.94
CA GLY A 89 11.50 -1.77 15.58
C GLY A 89 12.96 -2.19 15.35
N ILE A 90 13.96 -1.51 15.93
CA ILE A 90 15.36 -1.93 15.76
C ILE A 90 15.69 -3.14 16.63
N THR A 91 15.15 -3.18 17.86
CA THR A 91 15.30 -4.29 18.79
C THR A 91 14.74 -5.58 18.20
N TRP A 92 13.54 -5.51 17.62
CA TRP A 92 12.88 -6.62 16.93
C TRP A 92 13.75 -7.17 15.80
N ARG A 93 14.22 -6.31 14.90
CA ARG A 93 15.06 -6.71 13.76
C ARG A 93 16.39 -7.33 14.20
N TYR A 94 17.02 -6.77 15.23
CA TYR A 94 18.27 -7.31 15.78
C TYR A 94 18.07 -8.68 16.41
N ARG A 95 17.03 -8.84 17.24
CA ARG A 95 16.67 -10.11 17.87
C ARG A 95 16.33 -11.17 16.83
N LEU A 96 15.55 -10.84 15.79
CA LEU A 96 15.19 -11.77 14.71
C LEU A 96 16.44 -12.34 14.00
N GLN A 97 17.53 -11.57 13.92
CA GLN A 97 18.77 -12.00 13.28
C GLN A 97 19.75 -12.73 14.20
N THR A 98 19.57 -12.62 15.51
CA THR A 98 20.48 -13.19 16.52
C THR A 98 19.88 -14.36 17.26
N VAL A 99 18.55 -14.53 17.21
CA VAL A 99 17.85 -15.68 17.77
C VAL A 99 18.32 -16.97 17.10
N LYS A 100 18.57 -17.99 17.93
CA LYS A 100 19.05 -19.31 17.48
C LYS A 100 18.09 -20.45 17.81
N SER A 101 17.04 -20.16 18.58
CA SER A 101 16.09 -21.17 19.06
C SER A 101 14.68 -20.85 18.60
N LEU A 102 13.92 -21.90 18.30
CA LEU A 102 12.50 -21.78 17.94
C LEU A 102 11.68 -21.18 19.10
N ALA A 103 12.04 -21.52 20.35
CA ALA A 103 11.43 -20.94 21.55
C ALA A 103 11.65 -19.41 21.64
N GLY A 104 12.82 -18.92 21.19
CA GLY A 104 13.07 -17.48 21.11
C GLY A 104 12.20 -16.81 20.05
N VAL A 105 12.02 -17.46 18.90
CA VAL A 105 11.13 -16.98 17.84
C VAL A 105 9.67 -16.96 18.30
N SER A 106 9.21 -17.99 19.00
CA SER A 106 7.84 -18.03 19.52
C SER A 106 7.58 -16.97 20.58
N LEU A 107 8.56 -16.70 21.47
CA LEU A 107 8.48 -15.59 22.42
C LEU A 107 8.39 -14.24 21.70
N MET A 108 9.20 -14.04 20.64
CA MET A 108 9.11 -12.84 19.82
C MET A 108 7.72 -12.68 19.23
N LEU A 109 7.17 -13.71 18.56
CA LEU A 109 5.82 -13.64 17.99
C LEU A 109 4.74 -13.35 19.04
N ARG A 110 4.87 -13.93 20.24
CA ARG A 110 3.97 -13.63 21.36
C ARG A 110 4.05 -12.16 21.79
N LEU A 111 5.25 -11.60 21.89
CA LEU A 111 5.45 -10.17 22.18
C LEU A 111 4.87 -9.29 21.08
N LEU A 112 5.03 -9.64 19.81
CA LEU A 112 4.41 -8.89 18.72
C LEU A 112 2.89 -8.92 18.83
N TRP A 113 2.32 -10.10 19.07
CA TRP A 113 0.89 -10.27 19.27
C TRP A 113 0.36 -9.39 20.39
N SER A 114 1.06 -9.32 21.54
CA SER A 114 0.64 -8.48 22.66
C SER A 114 0.83 -6.97 22.41
N CYS A 115 1.67 -6.58 21.45
CA CYS A 115 1.91 -5.17 21.11
C CYS A 115 0.92 -4.64 20.07
N LEU A 116 0.07 -5.49 19.49
CA LEU A 116 -0.97 -5.07 18.56
C LEU A 116 -2.14 -4.49 19.34
N ARG A 117 -2.71 -3.40 18.83
CA ARG A 117 -3.95 -2.81 19.36
C ARG A 117 -5.14 -3.60 18.84
N TRP A 118 -5.39 -4.75 19.46
CA TRP A 118 -6.50 -5.62 19.11
C TRP A 118 -7.85 -4.93 19.23
N ASP A 119 -7.99 -4.02 20.20
CA ASP A 119 -9.22 -3.23 20.37
C ASP A 119 -9.48 -2.34 19.16
N ASP A 120 -8.46 -1.65 18.64
CA ASP A 120 -8.56 -0.84 17.41
C ASP A 120 -8.92 -1.70 16.18
N MET A 121 -8.37 -2.92 16.10
CA MET A 121 -8.74 -3.88 15.04
C MET A 121 -10.16 -4.44 15.18
N ALA A 122 -10.70 -4.45 16.40
CA ALA A 122 -12.03 -4.93 16.72
C ALA A 122 -13.09 -3.83 16.68
N VAL A 123 -12.70 -2.58 16.39
CA VAL A 123 -13.62 -1.46 16.20
C VAL A 123 -14.64 -1.86 15.13
N LYS A 124 -15.90 -1.85 15.55
CA LYS A 124 -17.03 -2.07 14.65
C LYS A 124 -17.39 -0.73 14.02
N PRO A 125 -17.89 -0.73 12.78
CA PRO A 125 -18.43 0.49 12.19
C PRO A 125 -19.50 1.08 13.10
N SER A 126 -19.50 2.41 13.26
CA SER A 126 -20.47 3.10 14.09
C SER A 126 -21.88 2.90 13.57
N SER A 127 -22.76 2.33 14.40
CA SER A 127 -24.19 2.13 14.09
C SER A 127 -24.96 3.44 13.84
N THR A 128 -24.42 4.58 14.28
CA THR A 128 -25.09 5.89 14.24
C THR A 128 -25.18 6.49 12.83
N GLY A 129 -24.32 6.06 11.91
CA GLY A 129 -24.23 6.58 10.53
C GLY A 129 -24.43 5.48 9.47
N GLY A 130 -25.51 4.71 9.60
CA GLY A 130 -25.99 3.80 8.55
C GLY A 130 -24.89 3.06 7.79
N THR A 131 -23.99 2.35 8.48
CA THR A 131 -23.00 1.51 7.80
C THR A 131 -23.71 0.28 7.24
N THR A 132 -23.80 0.19 5.94
CA THR A 132 -24.29 -0.99 5.23
C THR A 132 -23.22 -2.10 5.31
N ARG A 133 -23.63 -3.38 5.29
CA ARG A 133 -22.71 -4.55 5.31
C ARG A 133 -21.69 -4.56 4.16
N THR A 134 -21.82 -3.61 3.25
CA THR A 134 -20.96 -3.35 2.11
C THR A 134 -19.66 -2.62 2.48
N GLY A 135 -19.53 -1.97 3.65
CA GLY A 135 -18.31 -1.20 3.97
C GLY A 135 -18.35 0.24 3.43
N GLU A 136 -19.55 0.72 3.11
CA GLU A 136 -19.83 2.13 2.86
C GLU A 136 -20.13 2.81 4.20
N ARG A 137 -19.51 3.97 4.41
CA ARG A 137 -19.82 4.87 5.51
C ARG A 137 -20.83 5.89 5.02
N THR A 138 -22.00 5.95 5.66
CA THR A 138 -23.07 6.88 5.29
C THR A 138 -23.20 7.95 6.36
N GLU A 139 -22.68 9.14 6.09
CA GLU A 139 -22.83 10.28 6.97
C GLU A 139 -24.05 11.08 6.53
N THR A 140 -25.10 11.07 7.36
CA THR A 140 -26.28 11.91 7.13
C THR A 140 -26.09 13.22 7.88
N SER A 141 -25.92 14.31 7.15
CA SER A 141 -25.97 15.68 7.66
C SER A 141 -27.37 16.28 7.42
N GLU A 142 -27.73 17.35 8.12
CA GLU A 142 -29.08 17.96 8.05
C GLU A 142 -29.51 18.34 6.61
N THR A 143 -28.56 18.57 5.72
CA THR A 143 -28.80 19.02 4.34
C THR A 143 -28.36 18.01 3.27
N GLU A 144 -27.54 17.02 3.59
CA GLU A 144 -26.87 16.15 2.60
C GLU A 144 -26.59 14.75 3.18
N ILE A 145 -26.78 13.71 2.37
CA ILE A 145 -26.32 12.35 2.64
C ILE A 145 -25.02 12.14 1.91
N THR A 146 -23.93 11.93 2.65
CA THR A 146 -22.62 11.60 2.11
C THR A 146 -22.37 10.11 2.26
N THR A 147 -22.15 9.40 1.17
CA THR A 147 -21.73 7.99 1.17
C THR A 147 -20.27 7.90 0.74
N THR A 148 -19.38 7.47 1.66
CA THR A 148 -17.96 7.23 1.39
C THR A 148 -17.64 5.75 1.33
N GLU A 149 -16.87 5.33 0.31
CA GLU A 149 -16.57 3.92 0.05
C GLU A 149 -15.20 3.72 -0.56
N ILE A 150 -14.49 2.66 -0.17
CA ILE A 150 -13.24 2.25 -0.82
C ILE A 150 -13.54 1.42 -2.08
N ILE A 151 -13.11 1.88 -3.25
CA ILE A 151 -13.30 1.16 -4.53
C ILE A 151 -12.09 0.33 -4.93
N LYS A 152 -10.89 0.91 -4.80
CA LYS A 152 -9.66 0.34 -5.38
C LYS A 152 -8.54 0.43 -4.37
N ARG A 153 -7.58 -0.50 -4.50
CA ARG A 153 -6.31 -0.49 -3.79
C ARG A 153 -5.16 -0.47 -4.80
N ARG A 154 -4.09 0.25 -4.49
CA ARG A 154 -2.81 0.19 -5.21
C ARG A 154 -1.65 0.20 -4.24
N ASP A 155 -0.52 -0.36 -4.66
CA ASP A 155 0.72 -0.27 -3.91
C ASP A 155 1.64 0.77 -4.54
N VAL A 156 2.16 1.67 -3.72
CA VAL A 156 2.92 2.84 -4.16
C VAL A 156 4.34 2.87 -3.59
N GLY A 157 5.17 3.68 -4.27
CA GLY A 157 6.54 3.93 -3.91
C GLY A 157 7.53 2.89 -4.45
N PRO A 158 8.84 3.14 -4.29
CA PRO A 158 9.90 2.36 -4.95
C PRO A 158 9.98 0.88 -4.57
N TYR A 159 9.18 0.42 -3.61
CA TYR A 159 9.18 -0.95 -3.10
C TYR A 159 7.78 -1.57 -3.00
N GLY A 160 6.72 -0.84 -3.38
CA GLY A 160 5.33 -1.31 -3.24
C GLY A 160 4.95 -1.69 -1.81
N ILE A 161 5.56 -1.06 -0.80
CA ILE A 161 5.33 -1.39 0.62
C ILE A 161 4.28 -0.48 1.28
N ARG A 162 3.85 0.58 0.61
CA ARG A 162 2.80 1.47 1.09
C ARG A 162 1.57 1.23 0.24
N SER A 163 0.44 0.94 0.86
CA SER A 163 -0.82 0.83 0.15
C SER A 163 -1.55 2.17 0.17
N GLU A 164 -2.18 2.50 -0.95
CA GLU A 164 -3.11 3.62 -1.09
C GLU A 164 -4.45 3.05 -1.57
N TYR A 165 -5.52 3.70 -1.15
CA TYR A 165 -6.89 3.30 -1.40
C TYR A 165 -7.65 4.42 -2.08
N CYS A 166 -8.43 4.09 -3.09
CA CYS A 166 -9.28 5.04 -3.82
C CYS A 166 -10.63 5.12 -3.13
N ILE A 167 -10.90 6.25 -2.50
CA ILE A 167 -12.16 6.55 -1.82
C ILE A 167 -13.09 7.26 -2.80
N ARG A 168 -14.31 6.74 -2.94
CA ARG A 168 -15.44 7.39 -3.59
C ARG A 168 -16.27 8.09 -2.54
N LYS A 169 -16.52 9.38 -2.70
CA LYS A 169 -17.46 10.16 -1.90
C LYS A 169 -18.62 10.57 -2.80
N ILE A 170 -19.82 10.08 -2.50
CA ILE A 170 -21.07 10.43 -3.18
C ILE A 170 -21.84 11.36 -2.26
N ILE A 171 -22.12 12.58 -2.70
CA ILE A 171 -22.88 13.57 -1.93
C ILE A 171 -24.25 13.72 -2.59
N CYS A 172 -25.28 13.29 -1.88
CA CYS A 172 -26.68 13.39 -2.29
C CYS A 172 -27.36 14.49 -1.46
N PRO A 173 -27.74 15.64 -2.02
CA PRO A 173 -28.48 16.66 -1.28
C PRO A 173 -29.85 16.10 -0.87
N ILE A 174 -30.22 16.27 0.40
CA ILE A 174 -31.56 15.91 0.89
C ILE A 174 -32.48 17.03 0.44
N GLY A 175 -33.38 16.73 -0.48
CA GLY A 175 -34.44 17.66 -0.86
C GLY A 175 -35.22 18.06 0.39
N VAL A 176 -35.15 19.33 0.77
CA VAL A 176 -36.01 19.91 1.80
C VAL A 176 -37.46 19.65 1.37
N PRO A 177 -38.36 19.14 2.23
CA PRO A 177 -39.78 19.09 1.89
C PRO A 177 -40.24 20.53 1.69
N GLU A 178 -40.54 20.90 0.44
CA GLU A 178 -41.20 22.17 0.18
C GLU A 178 -42.54 22.16 0.90
N THR A 179 -42.64 22.92 1.98
CA THR A 179 -43.94 23.25 2.59
C THR A 179 -44.80 23.86 1.50
N PRO A 180 -46.01 23.33 1.22
CA PRO A 180 -46.85 23.85 0.15
C PRO A 180 -47.24 25.28 0.51
N LYS A 181 -46.67 26.26 -0.19
CA LYS A 181 -47.07 27.66 -0.07
C LYS A 181 -48.51 27.78 -0.57
N GLU A 182 -49.41 28.05 0.37
CA GLU A 182 -50.77 28.52 0.09
C GLU A 182 -50.77 29.67 -0.92
N LYS A 183 -51.74 29.63 -1.81
CA LYS A 183 -52.00 30.65 -2.83
C LYS A 183 -52.50 31.93 -2.15
N GLY A 184 -51.66 32.95 -2.05
CA GLY A 184 -52.07 34.34 -1.88
C GLY A 184 -52.07 35.10 -3.23
N PRO A 185 -52.95 36.09 -3.44
CA PRO A 185 -53.20 36.66 -4.77
C PRO A 185 -52.06 37.57 -5.25
N ALA A 186 -51.95 37.65 -6.58
CA ALA A 186 -50.93 38.34 -7.34
C ALA A 186 -50.94 39.87 -7.14
N ILE A 187 -49.75 40.44 -6.95
CA ILE A 187 -49.44 41.85 -7.24
C ILE A 187 -48.07 41.90 -7.95
N GLU A 188 -48.03 42.65 -9.03
CA GLU A 188 -47.00 42.73 -10.07
C GLU A 188 -45.70 43.42 -9.61
N CYS A 189 -44.55 42.93 -10.11
CA CYS A 189 -43.40 43.74 -10.55
C CYS A 189 -42.38 42.86 -11.31
N PRO A 190 -42.01 43.16 -12.57
CA PRO A 190 -41.04 42.37 -13.32
C PRO A 190 -39.61 42.78 -12.93
N GLU A 191 -38.98 42.00 -12.04
CA GLU A 191 -37.56 42.15 -11.73
C GLU A 191 -36.73 41.22 -12.65
N ALA A 192 -35.70 41.80 -13.26
CA ALA A 192 -34.89 41.18 -14.30
C ALA A 192 -34.32 39.82 -13.84
N GLN A 193 -34.66 38.77 -14.58
CA GLN A 193 -34.11 37.44 -14.40
C GLN A 193 -32.60 37.47 -14.66
N LYS A 194 -31.83 37.54 -13.58
CA LYS A 194 -30.44 37.12 -13.58
C LYS A 194 -30.43 35.65 -14.02
N PRO A 195 -29.62 35.23 -15.01
CA PRO A 195 -29.48 33.82 -15.32
C PRO A 195 -28.85 33.14 -14.10
N GLU A 196 -29.68 32.49 -13.28
CA GLU A 196 -29.20 31.54 -12.28
C GLU A 196 -28.45 30.45 -13.06
N THR A 197 -27.14 30.39 -12.85
CA THR A 197 -26.31 29.27 -13.30
C THR A 197 -26.99 27.97 -12.89
N PRO A 198 -27.13 26.97 -13.78
CA PRO A 198 -27.86 25.76 -13.47
C PRO A 198 -27.22 25.11 -12.25
N LYS A 199 -27.92 25.17 -11.11
CA LYS A 199 -27.58 24.43 -9.90
C LYS A 199 -27.51 22.97 -10.35
N GLN A 200 -26.31 22.38 -10.30
CA GLN A 200 -26.14 20.94 -10.54
C GLN A 200 -26.89 20.21 -9.41
N THR A 201 -28.18 19.97 -9.59
CA THR A 201 -29.04 19.23 -8.66
C THR A 201 -28.85 17.72 -8.86
N GLY A 202 -27.60 17.27 -8.91
CA GLY A 202 -27.22 15.89 -9.13
C GLY A 202 -26.25 15.40 -8.04
N PRO A 203 -26.25 14.11 -7.70
CA PRO A 203 -25.27 13.55 -6.78
C PRO A 203 -23.84 13.85 -7.26
N VAL A 204 -23.04 14.47 -6.39
CA VAL A 204 -21.65 14.79 -6.71
C VAL A 204 -20.78 13.61 -6.31
N VAL A 205 -20.06 13.03 -7.28
CA VAL A 205 -19.14 11.91 -7.05
C VAL A 205 -17.70 12.42 -7.09
N ILE A 206 -16.97 12.23 -5.99
CA ILE A 206 -15.57 12.61 -5.85
C ILE A 206 -14.74 11.35 -5.60
N GLU A 207 -13.73 11.10 -6.43
CA GLU A 207 -12.78 9.99 -6.24
C GLU A 207 -11.42 10.54 -5.82
N THR A 208 -10.84 10.01 -4.74
CA THR A 208 -9.55 10.47 -4.21
C THR A 208 -8.71 9.32 -3.70
N TRP A 209 -7.41 9.34 -4.00
CA TRP A 209 -6.45 8.37 -3.48
C TRP A 209 -5.93 8.83 -2.12
N VAL A 210 -6.06 7.97 -1.12
CA VAL A 210 -5.74 8.25 0.28
C VAL A 210 -4.78 7.18 0.80
N ALA A 211 -3.86 7.59 1.69
CA ALA A 211 -2.88 6.69 2.29
C ALA A 211 -3.54 5.76 3.33
N GLU A 212 -3.00 4.55 3.48
CA GLU A 212 -3.46 3.59 4.50
C GLU A 212 -3.45 4.17 5.93
N GLU A 213 -2.53 5.09 6.23
CA GLU A 213 -2.37 5.73 7.55
C GLU A 213 -3.52 6.70 7.91
N GLU A 214 -4.29 7.15 6.91
CA GLU A 214 -5.40 8.10 7.07
C GLU A 214 -6.77 7.40 7.11
N LEU A 215 -6.81 6.08 6.89
CA LEU A 215 -8.02 5.27 6.85
C LEU A 215 -8.23 4.51 8.16
N ASP A 216 -9.49 4.26 8.50
CA ASP A 216 -9.81 3.43 9.64
C ASP A 216 -9.57 1.94 9.33
N LEU A 217 -9.10 1.19 10.32
CA LEU A 217 -8.82 -0.25 10.17
C LEU A 217 -10.06 -1.06 9.77
N TRP A 218 -11.24 -0.64 10.24
CA TRP A 218 -12.50 -1.30 9.91
C TRP A 218 -12.89 -1.09 8.44
N GLU A 219 -12.58 0.08 7.85
CA GLU A 219 -12.85 0.38 6.43
C GLU A 219 -11.98 -0.49 5.53
N ILE A 220 -10.68 -0.57 5.85
CA ILE A 220 -9.72 -1.42 5.14
C ILE A 220 -10.14 -2.90 5.23
N ARG A 221 -10.58 -3.33 6.42
CA ARG A 221 -11.07 -4.70 6.63
C ARG A 221 -12.33 -4.98 5.81
N ALA A 222 -13.31 -4.09 5.85
CA ALA A 222 -14.57 -4.27 5.12
C ALA A 222 -14.32 -4.36 3.60
N PHE A 223 -13.44 -3.51 3.07
CA PHE A 223 -13.01 -3.57 1.67
C PHE A 223 -12.35 -4.91 1.33
N SER A 224 -11.43 -5.37 2.18
CA SER A 224 -10.71 -6.63 1.96
C SER A 224 -11.67 -7.84 1.96
N GLU A 225 -12.61 -7.89 2.91
CA GLU A 225 -13.63 -8.93 2.97
C GLU A 225 -14.54 -8.92 1.73
N ARG A 226 -14.88 -7.74 1.20
CA ARG A 226 -15.69 -7.63 -0.03
C ARG A 226 -14.92 -8.15 -1.24
N VAL A 227 -13.66 -7.71 -1.42
CA VAL A 227 -12.81 -8.16 -2.54
C VAL A 227 -12.59 -9.67 -2.49
N GLU A 228 -12.40 -10.25 -1.30
CA GLU A 228 -12.27 -11.70 -1.14
C GLU A 228 -13.54 -12.45 -1.51
N LYS A 229 -14.72 -11.94 -1.11
CA LYS A 229 -16.03 -12.52 -1.49
C LYS A 229 -16.25 -12.47 -3.00
N GLU A 230 -15.99 -11.33 -3.65
CA GLU A 230 -16.11 -11.18 -5.10
C GLU A 230 -15.16 -12.13 -5.84
N LYS A 231 -13.91 -12.26 -5.37
CA LYS A 231 -12.93 -13.19 -5.93
C LYS A 231 -13.36 -14.64 -5.77
N ALA A 232 -13.93 -15.01 -4.62
CA ALA A 232 -14.44 -16.36 -4.38
C ALA A 232 -15.64 -16.69 -5.29
N GLN A 233 -16.58 -15.76 -5.45
CA GLN A 233 -17.72 -15.89 -6.36
C GLN A 233 -17.27 -16.02 -7.81
N ALA A 234 -16.31 -15.21 -8.26
CA ALA A 234 -15.74 -15.31 -9.60
C ALA A 234 -15.05 -16.66 -9.84
N ALA A 235 -14.32 -17.18 -8.84
CA ALA A 235 -13.68 -18.49 -8.92
C ALA A 235 -14.71 -19.64 -9.00
N GLU A 236 -15.82 -19.56 -8.26
CA GLU A 236 -16.90 -20.54 -8.33
C GLU A 236 -17.61 -20.51 -9.69
N GLN A 237 -17.92 -19.32 -10.21
CA GLN A 237 -18.51 -19.15 -11.55
C GLN A 237 -17.57 -19.68 -12.64
N ALA A 238 -16.26 -19.44 -12.54
CA ALA A 238 -15.28 -19.98 -13.48
C ALA A 238 -15.23 -21.51 -13.44
N LYS A 239 -15.30 -22.12 -12.26
CA LYS A 239 -15.39 -23.59 -12.11
C LYS A 239 -16.66 -24.15 -12.76
N LYS A 240 -17.83 -23.55 -12.50
CA LYS A 240 -19.11 -23.96 -13.13
C LYS A 240 -19.06 -23.86 -14.65
N ARG A 241 -18.47 -22.79 -15.21
CA ARG A 241 -18.28 -22.64 -16.66
C ARG A 241 -17.37 -23.72 -17.25
N LEU A 242 -16.29 -24.08 -16.55
CA LEU A 242 -15.37 -25.13 -16.99
C LEU A 242 -16.05 -26.52 -16.95
N GLU A 243 -16.85 -26.80 -15.93
CA GLU A 243 -17.63 -28.05 -15.83
C GLU A 243 -18.67 -28.17 -16.95
N GLN A 244 -19.40 -27.08 -17.24
CA GLN A 244 -20.33 -27.04 -18.38
C GLN A 244 -19.63 -27.27 -19.72
N GLN A 245 -18.43 -26.70 -19.92
CA GLN A 245 -17.64 -26.94 -21.14
C GLN A 245 -17.21 -28.40 -21.25
N LYS A 246 -16.77 -29.05 -20.15
CA LYS A 246 -16.38 -30.47 -20.14
C LYS A 246 -17.55 -31.40 -20.47
N LEU A 247 -18.73 -31.13 -19.92
CA LEU A 247 -19.95 -31.89 -20.23
C LEU A 247 -20.36 -31.73 -21.71
N ALA A 248 -20.20 -30.54 -22.28
CA ALA A 248 -20.47 -30.29 -23.70
C ALA A 248 -19.44 -30.98 -24.64
N THR A 249 -18.17 -31.08 -24.24
CA THR A 249 -17.15 -31.79 -25.05
C THR A 249 -17.30 -33.31 -24.98
N GLY A 250 -17.79 -33.87 -23.86
CA GLY A 250 -18.05 -35.31 -23.71
C GLY A 250 -19.23 -35.84 -24.55
N ALA A 251 -20.19 -34.98 -24.91
CA ALA A 251 -21.37 -35.38 -25.67
C ALA A 251 -21.16 -35.47 -27.20
N THR A 252 -20.01 -35.03 -27.74
CA THR A 252 -19.78 -34.95 -29.21
C THR A 252 -18.88 -36.09 -29.75
N ALA A 253 -18.64 -37.15 -28.98
CA ALA A 253 -17.96 -38.35 -29.50
C ALA A 253 -18.92 -39.20 -30.34
N ARG A 254 -19.18 -38.81 -31.60
CA ARG A 254 -19.79 -39.70 -32.60
C ARG A 254 -18.87 -40.92 -32.84
N PRO A 255 -19.39 -42.15 -32.94
CA PRO A 255 -18.57 -43.30 -33.31
C PRO A 255 -18.01 -43.10 -34.73
N ARG A 256 -16.71 -43.32 -34.89
CA ARG A 256 -15.98 -43.23 -36.16
C ARG A 256 -16.53 -44.29 -37.14
N PRO A 257 -16.85 -43.97 -38.40
CA PRO A 257 -17.13 -45.00 -39.40
C PRO A 257 -15.83 -45.75 -39.78
N PRO A 258 -15.90 -47.03 -40.18
CA PRO A 258 -14.72 -47.83 -40.49
C PRO A 258 -13.99 -47.32 -41.74
N ALA A 259 -12.65 -47.32 -41.68
CA ALA A 259 -11.77 -46.76 -42.70
C ALA A 259 -11.72 -47.62 -43.98
N ALA A 260 -11.82 -46.97 -45.15
CA ALA A 260 -11.60 -47.59 -46.46
C ALA A 260 -10.10 -47.73 -46.78
N PRO A 261 -9.67 -48.78 -47.53
CA PRO A 261 -8.26 -49.07 -47.78
C PRO A 261 -7.59 -48.10 -48.79
N PRO A 262 -6.26 -47.92 -48.73
CA PRO A 262 -5.54 -46.92 -49.52
C PRO A 262 -5.35 -47.32 -51.00
N PRO A 263 -5.30 -46.34 -51.93
CA PRO A 263 -5.08 -46.60 -53.35
C PRO A 263 -3.60 -46.90 -53.70
N PRO A 264 -3.34 -47.62 -54.80
CA PRO A 264 -1.99 -48.04 -55.19
C PRO A 264 -1.12 -46.89 -55.76
N PRO A 265 0.21 -46.99 -55.65
CA PRO A 265 1.13 -45.92 -56.04
C PRO A 265 1.29 -45.78 -57.57
N PRO A 266 1.51 -44.55 -58.09
CA PRO A 266 1.67 -44.31 -59.51
C PRO A 266 3.05 -44.75 -60.05
N PRO A 267 3.15 -45.10 -61.34
CA PRO A 267 4.36 -45.65 -61.94
C PRO A 267 5.46 -44.58 -62.11
N ARG A 268 6.69 -44.94 -61.72
CA ARG A 268 7.89 -44.12 -61.92
C ARG A 268 8.23 -44.02 -63.41
N ARG A 269 8.35 -42.80 -63.94
CA ARG A 269 8.99 -42.54 -65.24
C ARG A 269 10.51 -42.53 -65.07
N ARG A 270 11.19 -43.07 -66.10
CA ARG A 270 12.64 -43.28 -66.23
C ARG A 270 13.43 -41.99 -66.14
#